data_AF-A0A7C4HZL4-F1
#
_entry.id   AF-A0A7C4HZL4-F1
#
_cell.length_a   1.000
_cell.length_b   1.000
_cell.length_c   1.000
_cell.angle_alpha   90.00
_cell.angle_beta   90.00
_cell.angle_gamma   90.00
#
_symmetry.space_group_name_H-M   'P 1'
#
loop_
_entity.id
_entity.type
_entity.pdbx_description
1 polymer ?
#
loop_
_entity_poly.entity_id
_entity_poly.type
_entity_poly.pdbx_seq_one_letter_code
_entity_poly.pdbx_strand_id
1 'polypeptide(L)'
;MRIFADVHRKKDDSGYRITYTTDGEVFKHVDSPMDIPAQAGDEVFVDTIPIIHTNAFIELLRKGVEVYYLRRLSLIEKMRQRLGIPKSAKNDVKILMNIEEKWFKRGDEDFLAMRQLISSFRRLERDKQRLENQSKDVPDVTKDSFRRFIDYVEEEKLIIAKPVTEEAERRFPFFKTIAEELGITGENHLLAREALAELLTYVDFNLSFTRIRRYLGLYPRHGERYNHDARKALERLTRGLITGAITAKHLVDIAKTIWLTYIRETQRLAGIPAQQQG
;
A
#
# COMPACT_ATOMS: atom_id res chain seq x y z
N MET A 1 19.89 17.99 6.85
CA MET A 1 20.40 17.10 7.94
C MET A 1 19.83 15.71 7.75
N ARG A 2 20.52 14.65 8.22
CA ARG A 2 20.01 13.27 8.19
C ARG A 2 19.52 12.85 9.57
N ILE A 3 18.32 12.31 9.63
CA ILE A 3 17.69 11.79 10.85
C ILE A 3 17.37 10.33 10.63
N PHE A 4 17.78 9.46 11.55
CA PHE A 4 17.48 8.03 11.50
C PHE A 4 16.58 7.66 12.66
N ALA A 5 15.49 6.94 12.37
CA ALA A 5 14.49 6.62 13.38
C ALA A 5 13.95 5.17 13.30
N ASP A 6 13.78 4.57 14.46
CA ASP A 6 13.10 3.29 14.67
C ASP A 6 11.68 3.56 15.19
N VAL A 7 10.68 3.06 14.48
CA VAL A 7 9.26 3.24 14.81
C VAL A 7 8.67 1.93 15.31
N HIS A 8 8.45 1.82 16.62
CA HIS A 8 7.93 0.60 17.22
C HIS A 8 6.66 0.83 18.04
N ARG A 9 5.77 -0.18 18.06
CA ARG A 9 4.59 -0.19 18.92
C ARG A 9 5.02 -0.42 20.38
N LYS A 10 4.47 0.34 21.31
CA LYS A 10 4.69 0.17 22.75
C LYS A 10 4.05 -1.14 23.22
N LYS A 11 4.66 -1.80 24.21
CA LYS A 11 4.20 -3.11 24.70
C LYS A 11 2.86 -3.05 25.43
N ASP A 12 2.55 -1.91 26.04
CA ASP A 12 1.33 -1.63 26.81
C ASP A 12 0.16 -1.20 25.93
N ASP A 13 0.33 -1.25 24.61
CA ASP A 13 -0.63 -0.78 23.60
C ASP A 13 -1.04 0.70 23.72
N SER A 14 -0.27 1.52 24.46
CA SER A 14 -0.49 2.96 24.56
C SER A 14 -0.12 3.74 23.28
N GLY A 15 0.19 3.03 22.19
CA GLY A 15 0.52 3.59 20.89
C GLY A 15 1.92 3.21 20.43
N TYR A 16 2.64 4.18 19.87
CA TYR A 16 3.96 4.01 19.26
C TYR A 16 4.99 4.88 19.95
N ARG A 17 6.25 4.47 19.84
CA ARG A 17 7.41 5.25 20.23
C ARG A 17 8.38 5.29 19.05
N ILE A 18 8.91 6.47 18.79
CA ILE A 18 9.90 6.73 17.76
C ILE A 18 11.20 7.09 18.46
N THR A 19 12.21 6.26 18.26
CA THR A 19 13.57 6.54 18.74
C THR A 19 14.38 7.06 17.58
N TYR A 20 15.02 8.21 17.73
CA TYR A 20 15.78 8.81 16.62
C TYR A 20 17.10 9.44 17.06
N THR A 21 17.99 9.62 16.09
CA THR A 21 19.27 10.31 16.23
C THR A 21 19.66 11.01 14.92
N THR A 22 20.58 11.95 15.01
CA THR A 22 21.20 12.64 13.87
C THR A 22 22.68 12.31 13.73
N ASP A 23 23.31 11.80 14.79
CA ASP A 23 24.75 11.59 14.90
C ASP A 23 25.13 10.16 15.33
N GLY A 24 24.18 9.36 15.81
CA GLY A 24 24.42 8.01 16.32
C GLY A 24 24.90 7.97 17.78
N GLU A 25 25.02 9.12 18.44
CA GLU A 25 25.51 9.24 19.81
C GLU A 25 24.39 9.70 20.75
N VAL A 26 23.65 10.75 20.36
CA VAL A 26 22.53 11.28 21.15
C VAL A 26 21.21 10.74 20.60
N PHE A 27 20.49 10.02 21.46
CA PHE A 27 19.19 9.44 21.11
C PHE A 27 18.06 10.20 21.81
N LYS A 28 17.02 10.51 21.05
CA LYS A 28 15.79 11.15 21.53
C LYS A 28 14.58 10.26 21.26
N HIS A 29 13.49 10.54 21.95
CA HIS A 29 12.25 9.79 21.84
C HIS A 29 11.08 10.74 21.66
N VAL A 30 10.18 10.40 20.73
CA VAL A 30 8.91 11.07 20.50
C VAL A 30 7.82 10.03 20.21
N ASP A 31 6.56 10.45 20.26
CA ASP A 31 5.40 9.58 20.02
C ASP A 31 4.75 9.84 18.65
N SER A 32 5.13 10.90 17.94
CA SER A 32 4.67 11.23 16.59
C SER A 32 5.82 11.63 15.67
N PRO A 33 5.77 11.29 14.36
CA PRO A 33 6.76 11.78 13.38
C PRO A 33 6.86 13.31 13.34
N MET A 34 5.77 14.01 13.64
CA MET A 34 5.71 15.48 13.62
C MET A 34 6.48 16.15 14.77
N ASP A 35 6.80 15.38 15.81
CA ASP A 35 7.58 15.86 16.96
C ASP A 35 9.09 15.72 16.70
N ILE A 36 9.49 15.03 15.62
CA ILE A 36 10.88 15.02 15.16
C ILE A 36 11.18 16.45 14.66
N PRO A 37 12.28 17.09 15.14
CA PRO A 37 12.62 18.45 14.77
C PRO A 37 13.27 18.51 13.36
N ALA A 38 12.59 17.93 12.37
CA ALA A 38 12.99 17.95 10.97
C ALA A 38 12.49 19.24 10.30
N GLN A 39 13.34 19.84 9.47
CA GLN A 39 13.06 21.05 8.70
C GLN A 39 13.06 20.77 7.20
N ALA A 40 12.57 21.72 6.41
CA ALA A 40 12.59 21.63 4.95
C ALA A 40 14.03 21.35 4.44
N GLY A 41 14.18 20.35 3.58
CA GLY A 41 15.48 19.89 3.06
C GLY A 41 16.18 18.84 3.95
N ASP A 42 15.61 18.47 5.10
CA ASP A 42 16.10 17.34 5.88
C ASP A 42 15.64 15.99 5.32
N GLU A 43 16.44 14.95 5.60
CA GLU A 43 16.14 13.57 5.22
C GLU A 43 15.86 12.75 6.49
N VAL A 44 14.69 12.11 6.55
CA VAL A 44 14.25 11.24 7.65
C VAL A 44 14.18 9.80 7.17
N PHE A 45 15.10 8.96 7.64
CA PHE A 45 15.17 7.54 7.37
C PHE A 45 14.50 6.73 8.48
N VAL A 46 13.49 5.95 8.15
CA VAL A 46 12.73 5.11 9.08
C VAL A 46 12.77 3.63 8.71
N ASP A 47 12.64 2.75 9.68
CA ASP A 47 12.45 1.32 9.43
C ASP A 47 11.10 1.04 8.77
N THR A 48 10.03 1.67 9.27
CA THR A 48 8.65 1.46 8.81
C THR A 48 7.80 2.72 8.93
N ILE A 49 6.73 2.78 8.14
CA ILE A 49 5.67 3.79 8.24
C ILE A 49 4.38 3.08 8.68
N PRO A 50 4.02 3.09 9.98
CA PRO A 50 2.75 2.55 10.44
C PRO A 50 1.56 3.32 9.86
N ILE A 51 0.45 2.62 9.60
CA ILE A 51 -0.77 3.24 9.04
C ILE A 51 -1.31 4.38 9.93
N ILE A 52 -1.19 4.24 11.26
CA ILE A 52 -1.64 5.26 12.22
C ILE A 52 -0.85 6.57 12.12
N HIS A 53 0.39 6.51 11.65
CA HIS A 53 1.27 7.67 11.50
C HIS A 53 1.32 8.21 10.07
N THR A 54 0.57 7.62 9.13
CA THR A 54 0.60 8.03 7.72
C THR A 54 0.38 9.54 7.55
N ASN A 55 -0.62 10.12 8.22
CA ASN A 55 -0.89 11.56 8.15
C ASN A 55 0.30 12.39 8.64
N ALA A 56 0.93 12.00 9.75
CA ALA A 56 2.08 12.69 10.29
C ALA A 56 3.28 12.66 9.31
N PHE A 57 3.50 11.54 8.62
CA PHE A 57 4.53 11.46 7.58
C PHE A 57 4.18 12.27 6.32
N ILE A 58 2.91 12.33 5.92
CA ILE A 58 2.45 13.20 4.83
C ILE A 58 2.71 14.66 5.17
N GLU A 59 2.41 15.08 6.40
CA GLU A 59 2.68 16.45 6.85
C GLU A 59 4.18 16.79 6.86
N LEU A 60 5.06 15.83 7.17
CA LEU A 60 6.51 16.02 7.00
C LEU A 60 6.87 16.24 5.52
N LEU A 61 6.34 15.42 4.60
CA LEU A 61 6.57 15.59 3.16
C LEU A 61 6.11 16.97 2.67
N ARG A 62 4.93 17.43 3.11
CA ARG A 62 4.39 18.76 2.77
C ARG A 62 5.23 19.92 3.31
N LYS A 63 5.94 19.72 4.41
CA LYS A 63 6.91 20.68 4.96
C LYS A 63 8.25 20.69 4.20
N GLY A 64 8.39 19.90 3.14
CA GLY A 64 9.63 19.78 2.37
C GLY A 64 10.68 18.88 3.01
N VAL A 65 10.30 18.02 3.97
CA VAL A 65 11.16 16.98 4.52
C VAL A 65 11.13 15.77 3.57
N GLU A 66 12.28 15.19 3.26
CA GLU A 66 12.35 13.94 2.52
C GLU A 66 12.24 12.76 3.47
N VAL A 67 11.19 11.94 3.33
CA VAL A 67 11.01 10.73 4.14
C VAL A 67 11.50 9.51 3.35
N TYR A 68 12.25 8.63 3.98
CA TYR A 68 12.76 7.39 3.41
C TYR A 68 12.41 6.22 4.32
N TYR A 69 11.85 5.14 3.80
CA TYR A 69 11.53 3.95 4.59
C TYR A 69 12.18 2.69 4.04
N LEU A 70 12.53 1.76 4.91
CA LEU A 70 13.29 0.58 4.53
C LEU A 70 12.44 -0.37 3.66
N ARG A 71 12.99 -0.81 2.51
CA ARG A 71 12.28 -1.72 1.59
C ARG A 71 12.09 -3.12 2.17
N ARG A 72 12.96 -3.53 3.10
CA ARG A 72 13.01 -4.88 3.68
C ARG A 72 13.47 -4.82 5.14
N LEU A 73 12.54 -4.99 6.08
CA LEU A 73 12.83 -5.01 7.51
C LEU A 73 13.84 -6.09 7.93
N SER A 74 13.90 -7.21 7.20
CA SER A 74 14.87 -8.28 7.45
C SER A 74 16.34 -7.86 7.26
N LEU A 75 16.61 -6.72 6.61
CA LEU A 75 17.96 -6.17 6.54
C LEU A 75 18.48 -5.73 7.90
N ILE A 76 17.61 -5.20 8.77
CA ILE A 76 17.99 -4.81 10.14
C ILE A 76 18.48 -6.04 10.90
N GLU A 77 17.70 -7.12 10.87
CA GLU A 77 18.06 -8.36 11.57
C GLU A 77 19.35 -8.98 11.02
N LYS A 78 19.51 -9.04 9.69
CA LYS A 78 20.74 -9.57 9.06
C LYS A 78 21.97 -8.75 9.43
N MET A 79 21.84 -7.41 9.41
CA MET A 79 22.95 -6.52 9.78
C MET A 79 23.27 -6.65 11.27
N ARG A 80 22.24 -6.76 12.13
CA ARG A 80 22.39 -7.02 13.56
C ARG A 80 23.20 -8.28 13.82
N GLN A 81 22.84 -9.39 13.17
CA GLN A 81 23.55 -10.66 13.27
C GLN A 81 25.00 -10.55 12.79
N ARG A 82 25.22 -9.89 11.64
CA ARG A 82 26.56 -9.67 11.07
C ARG A 82 27.48 -8.89 12.02
N LEU A 83 26.93 -7.89 12.72
CA LEU A 83 27.69 -7.02 13.61
C LEU A 83 27.75 -7.53 15.06
N GLY A 84 27.06 -8.63 15.40
CA GLY A 84 27.00 -9.18 16.75
C GLY A 84 26.32 -8.25 17.77
N ILE A 85 25.45 -7.35 17.32
CA ILE A 85 24.84 -6.32 18.17
C ILE A 85 23.53 -6.86 18.79
N PRO A 86 23.25 -6.65 20.08
CA PRO A 86 21.97 -7.08 20.67
C PRO A 86 20.79 -6.20 20.19
N LYS A 87 19.57 -6.74 20.21
CA LYS A 87 18.36 -6.00 19.80
C LYS A 87 18.05 -4.88 20.80
N SER A 88 18.01 -3.64 20.32
CA SER A 88 17.47 -2.48 21.03
C SER A 88 17.08 -1.39 20.04
N ALA A 89 16.18 -0.48 20.40
CA ALA A 89 15.78 0.62 19.51
C ALA A 89 16.99 1.50 19.09
N LYS A 90 17.89 1.80 20.02
CA LYS A 90 19.12 2.56 19.73
C LYS A 90 20.03 1.82 18.74
N ASN A 91 20.20 0.52 18.94
CA ASN A 91 21.02 -0.31 18.05
C ASN A 91 20.39 -0.46 16.67
N ASP A 92 19.06 -0.57 16.59
CA ASP A 92 18.34 -0.65 15.32
C ASP A 92 18.46 0.66 14.54
N VAL A 93 18.43 1.82 15.21
CA VAL A 93 18.76 3.11 14.60
C VAL A 93 20.21 3.16 14.10
N LYS A 94 21.19 2.71 14.91
CA LYS A 94 22.59 2.59 14.45
C LYS A 94 22.74 1.68 13.23
N ILE A 95 21.97 0.60 13.18
CA ILE A 95 21.92 -0.29 12.03
C ILE A 95 21.36 0.44 10.80
N LEU A 96 20.26 1.19 10.94
CA LEU A 96 19.70 1.98 9.85
C LEU A 96 20.73 2.95 9.26
N MET A 97 21.54 3.61 10.11
CA MET A 97 22.64 4.50 9.67
C MET A 97 23.69 3.79 8.81
N ASN A 98 23.85 2.48 8.97
CA ASN A 98 24.82 1.66 8.23
C ASN A 98 24.22 0.98 7.00
N ILE A 99 22.92 1.14 6.74
CA ILE A 99 22.28 0.60 5.53
C ILE A 99 22.43 1.61 4.40
N GLU A 100 22.91 1.14 3.24
CA GLU A 100 23.03 1.99 2.05
C GLU A 100 21.66 2.52 1.59
N GLU A 101 21.62 3.78 1.15
CA GLU A 101 20.40 4.50 0.74
C GLU A 101 19.56 3.75 -0.32
N LYS A 102 20.20 2.99 -1.22
CA LYS A 102 19.51 2.18 -2.25
C LYS A 102 18.49 1.18 -1.67
N TRP A 103 18.65 0.79 -0.40
CA TRP A 103 17.73 -0.11 0.29
C TRP A 103 16.52 0.60 0.89
N PHE A 104 16.50 1.92 0.86
CA PHE A 104 15.35 2.74 1.24
C PHE A 104 14.50 3.06 0.01
N LYS A 105 13.22 3.30 0.27
CA LYS A 105 12.27 3.85 -0.70
C LYS A 105 11.89 5.24 -0.21
N ARG A 106 11.99 6.23 -1.09
CA ARG A 106 11.47 7.57 -0.86
C ARG A 106 9.96 7.50 -0.65
N GLY A 107 9.50 8.14 0.41
CA GLY A 107 8.10 8.37 0.72
C GLY A 107 7.49 9.27 -0.34
N ASP A 108 6.24 8.95 -0.68
CA ASP A 108 5.49 9.63 -1.71
C ASP A 108 4.11 9.92 -1.12
N GLU A 109 3.67 11.18 -1.21
CA GLU A 109 2.41 11.61 -0.61
C GLU A 109 1.24 10.83 -1.21
N ASP A 110 1.23 10.67 -2.54
CA ASP A 110 0.18 9.97 -3.26
C ASP A 110 0.04 8.53 -2.81
N PHE A 111 1.16 7.81 -2.78
CA PHE A 111 1.22 6.44 -2.31
C PHE A 111 0.78 6.31 -0.85
N LEU A 112 1.20 7.22 0.03
CA LEU A 112 0.86 7.17 1.45
C LEU A 112 -0.63 7.41 1.70
N ALA A 113 -1.22 8.40 1.04
CA ALA A 113 -2.65 8.69 1.13
C ALA A 113 -3.49 7.50 0.64
N MET A 114 -3.18 6.97 -0.54
CA MET A 114 -3.87 5.79 -1.08
C MET A 114 -3.71 4.56 -0.18
N ARG A 115 -2.49 4.31 0.33
CA ARG A 115 -2.21 3.19 1.23
C ARG A 115 -3.06 3.23 2.50
N GLN A 116 -3.32 4.40 3.08
CA GLN A 116 -4.14 4.53 4.28
C GLN A 116 -5.60 4.17 4.01
N LEU A 117 -6.19 4.70 2.93
CA LEU A 117 -7.55 4.40 2.53
C LEU A 117 -7.72 2.91 2.20
N ILE A 118 -6.83 2.34 1.39
CA ILE A 118 -6.84 0.92 1.03
C ILE A 118 -6.65 0.03 2.27
N SER A 119 -5.83 0.43 3.23
CA SER A 119 -5.66 -0.33 4.48
C SER A 119 -6.97 -0.47 5.26
N SER A 120 -7.83 0.55 5.21
CA SER A 120 -9.15 0.52 5.84
C SER A 120 -10.08 -0.44 5.12
N PHE A 121 -10.13 -0.39 3.79
CA PHE A 121 -10.89 -1.34 2.98
C PHE A 121 -10.43 -2.79 3.20
N ARG A 122 -9.12 -3.05 3.18
CA ARG A 122 -8.55 -4.37 3.46
C ARG A 122 -8.86 -4.88 4.87
N ARG A 123 -9.08 -4.00 5.84
CA ARG A 123 -9.50 -4.40 7.18
C ARG A 123 -10.92 -4.98 7.14
N LEU A 124 -11.85 -4.30 6.48
CA LEU A 124 -13.21 -4.79 6.28
C LEU A 124 -13.23 -6.12 5.52
N GLU A 125 -12.39 -6.29 4.50
CA GLU A 125 -12.23 -7.58 3.80
C GLU A 125 -11.81 -8.73 4.74
N ARG A 126 -10.86 -8.47 5.65
CA ARG A 126 -10.44 -9.48 6.64
C ARG A 126 -11.53 -9.76 7.67
N ASP A 127 -12.23 -8.73 8.12
CA ASP A 127 -13.33 -8.87 9.07
C ASP A 127 -14.48 -9.66 8.45
N LYS A 128 -14.87 -9.37 7.21
CA LYS A 128 -15.84 -10.17 6.44
C LYS A 128 -15.39 -11.64 6.35
N GLN A 129 -14.16 -11.89 5.91
CA GLN A 129 -13.66 -13.25 5.77
C GLN A 129 -13.65 -14.01 7.12
N ARG A 130 -13.32 -13.32 8.22
CA ARG A 130 -13.38 -13.89 9.58
C ARG A 130 -14.81 -14.27 9.94
N LEU A 131 -15.78 -13.37 9.73
CA LEU A 131 -17.20 -13.61 10.01
C LEU A 131 -17.76 -14.76 9.17
N GLU A 132 -17.43 -14.83 7.88
CA GLU A 132 -17.83 -15.92 6.98
C GLU A 132 -17.26 -17.28 7.40
N ASN A 133 -16.06 -17.31 7.99
CA ASN A 133 -15.49 -18.55 8.49
C ASN A 133 -16.16 -18.96 9.80
N GLN A 134 -16.38 -18.02 10.71
CA GLN A 134 -17.09 -18.28 11.97
C GLN A 134 -18.53 -18.72 11.74
N SER A 135 -19.22 -18.18 10.72
CA SER A 135 -20.61 -18.53 10.42
C SER A 135 -20.81 -19.97 9.94
N LYS A 136 -19.75 -20.63 9.44
CA LYS A 136 -19.77 -22.04 9.04
C LYS A 136 -19.81 -22.98 10.25
N ASP A 137 -19.29 -22.53 11.39
CA ASP A 137 -19.08 -23.35 12.59
C ASP A 137 -20.19 -23.17 13.64
N VAL A 138 -21.21 -22.36 13.37
CA VAL A 138 -22.31 -22.06 14.32
C VAL A 138 -23.64 -22.73 13.93
N PRO A 139 -24.53 -23.00 14.92
CA PRO A 139 -25.87 -23.52 14.66
C PRO A 139 -26.69 -22.60 13.75
N ASP A 140 -27.66 -23.16 13.00
CA ASP A 140 -28.48 -22.43 12.04
C ASP A 140 -29.21 -21.21 12.65
N VAL A 141 -29.70 -21.35 13.90
CA VAL A 141 -30.36 -20.27 14.64
C VAL A 141 -29.45 -19.04 14.83
N THR A 142 -28.13 -19.24 14.85
CA THR A 142 -27.13 -18.18 15.01
C THR A 142 -26.62 -17.65 13.66
N LYS A 143 -26.83 -18.38 12.55
CA LYS A 143 -26.37 -17.98 11.21
C LYS A 143 -27.01 -16.67 10.75
N ASP A 144 -28.27 -16.43 11.10
CA ASP A 144 -28.96 -15.18 10.76
C ASP A 144 -28.28 -13.96 11.39
N SER A 145 -27.78 -14.07 12.62
CA SER A 145 -27.01 -13.00 13.27
C SER A 145 -25.70 -12.72 12.55
N PHE A 146 -24.95 -13.76 12.16
CA PHE A 146 -23.72 -13.60 11.37
C PHE A 146 -23.99 -13.00 9.99
N ARG A 147 -25.08 -13.41 9.34
CA ARG A 147 -25.50 -12.86 8.05
C ARG A 147 -25.71 -11.35 8.14
N ARG A 148 -26.43 -10.87 9.16
CA ARG A 148 -26.62 -9.42 9.39
C ARG A 148 -25.30 -8.68 9.57
N PHE A 149 -24.34 -9.25 10.30
CA PHE A 149 -23.01 -8.64 10.45
C PHE A 149 -22.21 -8.65 9.15
N ILE A 150 -22.31 -9.70 8.34
CA ILE A 150 -21.66 -9.77 7.03
C ILE A 150 -22.27 -8.72 6.10
N ASP A 151 -23.60 -8.62 6.04
CA ASP A 151 -24.31 -7.62 5.22
C ASP A 151 -23.90 -6.20 5.63
N TYR A 152 -23.84 -5.90 6.93
CA TYR A 152 -23.34 -4.62 7.44
C TYR A 152 -21.89 -4.32 6.98
N VAL A 153 -21.00 -5.31 7.04
CA VAL A 153 -19.61 -5.12 6.55
C VAL A 153 -19.57 -4.90 5.03
N GLU A 154 -20.48 -5.52 4.26
CA GLU A 154 -20.58 -5.25 2.82
C GLU A 154 -21.04 -3.83 2.51
N GLU A 155 -21.99 -3.29 3.28
CA GLU A 155 -22.42 -1.90 3.16
C GLU A 155 -21.29 -0.92 3.53
N GLU A 156 -20.59 -1.15 4.64
CA GLU A 156 -19.44 -0.34 5.05
C GLU A 156 -18.31 -0.35 4.01
N LYS A 157 -18.12 -1.47 3.30
CA LYS A 157 -17.15 -1.53 2.20
C LYS A 157 -17.52 -0.58 1.06
N LEU A 158 -18.80 -0.41 0.73
CA LEU A 158 -19.22 0.55 -0.28
C LEU A 158 -18.91 1.98 0.18
N ILE A 159 -19.18 2.29 1.45
CA ILE A 159 -18.87 3.60 2.05
C ILE A 159 -17.36 3.90 1.93
N ILE A 160 -16.48 2.94 2.23
CA ILE A 160 -15.03 3.12 2.16
C ILE A 160 -14.48 3.07 0.72
N ALA A 161 -15.11 2.33 -0.19
CA ALA A 161 -14.70 2.26 -1.59
C ALA A 161 -14.83 3.60 -2.32
N LYS A 162 -15.79 4.44 -1.89
CA LYS A 162 -16.01 5.79 -2.43
C LYS A 162 -14.81 6.72 -2.29
N PRO A 163 -14.31 7.04 -1.08
CA PRO A 163 -13.14 7.89 -0.92
C PRO A 163 -11.89 7.27 -1.56
N VAL A 164 -11.74 5.94 -1.60
CA VAL A 164 -10.63 5.30 -2.34
C VAL A 164 -10.69 5.63 -3.84
N THR A 165 -11.87 5.50 -4.44
CA THR A 165 -12.09 5.74 -5.87
C THR A 165 -11.92 7.22 -6.22
N GLU A 166 -12.49 8.12 -5.42
CA GLU A 166 -12.34 9.57 -5.60
C GLU A 166 -10.88 10.01 -5.49
N GLU A 167 -10.15 9.46 -4.53
CA GLU A 167 -8.73 9.79 -4.36
C GLU A 167 -7.87 9.22 -5.50
N ALA A 168 -8.20 8.03 -5.99
CA ALA A 168 -7.55 7.44 -7.16
C ALA A 168 -7.79 8.26 -8.43
N GLU A 169 -8.99 8.79 -8.64
CA GLU A 169 -9.29 9.69 -9.76
C GLU A 169 -8.44 10.97 -9.76
N ARG A 170 -8.11 11.49 -8.57
CA ARG A 170 -7.29 12.71 -8.43
C ARG A 170 -5.81 12.42 -8.66
N ARG A 171 -5.32 11.30 -8.14
CA ARG A 171 -3.88 11.00 -8.09
C ARG A 171 -3.37 10.20 -9.29
N PHE A 172 -4.19 9.32 -9.86
CA PHE A 172 -3.77 8.46 -10.96
C PHE A 172 -4.30 8.97 -12.31
N PRO A 173 -3.43 9.50 -13.19
CA PRO A 173 -3.86 10.16 -14.43
C PRO A 173 -4.65 9.24 -15.38
N PHE A 174 -4.38 7.92 -15.35
CA PHE A 174 -5.02 6.96 -16.25
C PHE A 174 -6.15 6.17 -15.60
N PHE A 175 -6.51 6.46 -14.35
CA PHE A 175 -7.54 5.69 -13.64
C PHE A 175 -8.88 5.70 -14.35
N LYS A 176 -9.34 6.87 -14.81
CA LYS A 176 -10.61 7.02 -15.54
C LYS A 176 -10.59 6.25 -16.86
N THR A 177 -9.55 6.42 -17.65
CA THR A 177 -9.39 5.74 -18.95
C THR A 177 -9.35 4.22 -18.79
N ILE A 178 -8.64 3.70 -17.79
CA ILE A 178 -8.59 2.26 -17.54
C ILE A 178 -9.95 1.75 -17.04
N ALA A 179 -10.64 2.51 -16.19
CA ALA A 179 -11.98 2.16 -15.73
C ALA A 179 -13.00 2.10 -16.88
N GLU A 180 -12.93 3.05 -17.82
CA GLU A 180 -13.75 3.09 -19.03
C GLU A 180 -13.48 1.89 -19.94
N GLU A 181 -12.20 1.58 -20.21
CA GLU A 181 -11.80 0.43 -21.03
C GLU A 181 -12.27 -0.91 -20.41
N LEU A 182 -12.29 -1.00 -19.09
CA LEU A 182 -12.80 -2.16 -18.37
C LEU A 182 -14.32 -2.15 -18.21
N GLY A 183 -15.03 -1.08 -18.60
CA GLY A 183 -16.48 -0.97 -18.43
C GLY A 183 -16.94 -0.85 -16.98
N ILE A 184 -16.10 -0.34 -16.08
CA ILE A 184 -16.41 -0.16 -14.65
C ILE A 184 -16.60 1.31 -14.30
N THR A 185 -17.59 1.94 -14.93
CA THR A 185 -17.89 3.37 -14.76
C THR A 185 -19.10 3.59 -13.86
N GLY A 186 -19.08 4.65 -13.05
CA GLY A 186 -20.19 5.00 -12.16
C GLY A 186 -20.24 4.22 -10.84
N GLU A 187 -21.31 4.46 -10.07
CA GLU A 187 -21.48 3.99 -8.69
C GLU A 187 -21.75 2.48 -8.59
N ASN A 188 -22.37 1.87 -9.61
CA ASN A 188 -22.65 0.44 -9.61
C ASN A 188 -21.38 -0.44 -9.65
N HIS A 189 -20.23 0.14 -10.01
CA HIS A 189 -18.96 -0.55 -10.12
C HIS A 189 -17.97 -0.16 -9.02
N LEU A 190 -18.43 0.46 -7.93
CA LEU A 190 -17.57 1.08 -6.94
C LEU A 190 -16.52 0.12 -6.33
N LEU A 191 -16.89 -1.13 -6.03
CA LEU A 191 -15.96 -2.13 -5.52
C LEU A 191 -14.92 -2.57 -6.58
N ALA A 192 -15.28 -2.58 -7.87
CA ALA A 192 -14.35 -2.87 -8.95
C ALA A 192 -13.36 -1.71 -9.15
N ARG A 193 -13.86 -0.47 -9.03
CA ARG A 193 -13.05 0.75 -9.11
C ARG A 193 -12.07 0.88 -7.93
N GLU A 194 -12.50 0.53 -6.73
CA GLU A 194 -11.63 0.36 -5.55
C GLU A 194 -10.50 -0.64 -5.83
N ALA A 195 -10.85 -1.80 -6.38
CA ALA A 195 -9.85 -2.83 -6.67
C ALA A 195 -8.85 -2.39 -7.74
N LEU A 196 -9.29 -1.63 -8.76
CA LEU A 196 -8.40 -0.98 -9.72
C LEU A 196 -7.48 0.05 -9.04
N ALA A 197 -8.02 0.87 -8.13
CA ALA A 197 -7.23 1.86 -7.39
C ALA A 197 -6.14 1.18 -6.54
N GLU A 198 -6.47 0.07 -5.87
CA GLU A 198 -5.50 -0.73 -5.14
C GLU A 198 -4.39 -1.27 -6.07
N LEU A 199 -4.74 -1.77 -7.25
CA LEU A 199 -3.77 -2.24 -8.24
C LEU A 199 -2.83 -1.11 -8.68
N LEU A 200 -3.36 0.06 -9.07
CA LEU A 200 -2.53 1.19 -9.50
C LEU A 200 -1.63 1.73 -8.37
N THR A 201 -2.01 1.54 -7.11
CA THR A 201 -1.20 1.94 -5.96
C THR A 201 0.00 1.01 -5.73
N TYR A 202 -0.16 -0.31 -5.95
CA TYR A 202 0.84 -1.30 -5.57
C TYR A 202 1.55 -2.00 -6.73
N VAL A 203 1.08 -1.82 -7.96
CA VAL A 203 1.64 -2.44 -9.16
C VAL A 203 2.18 -1.35 -10.08
N ASP A 204 3.46 -1.44 -10.41
CA ASP A 204 4.07 -0.58 -11.40
C ASP A 204 3.76 -1.10 -12.81
N PHE A 205 2.77 -0.49 -13.46
CA PHE A 205 2.33 -0.83 -14.81
C PHE A 205 3.26 -0.31 -15.91
N ASN A 206 4.31 0.44 -15.59
CA ASN A 206 5.37 0.76 -16.56
C ASN A 206 6.32 -0.42 -16.80
N LEU A 207 6.33 -1.42 -15.92
CA LEU A 207 7.16 -2.60 -16.09
C LEU A 207 6.67 -3.47 -17.25
N SER A 208 7.55 -4.33 -17.77
CA SER A 208 7.14 -5.33 -18.73
C SER A 208 6.06 -6.25 -18.16
N PHE A 209 5.12 -6.67 -19.00
CA PHE A 209 4.02 -7.53 -18.58
C PHE A 209 4.50 -8.81 -17.88
N THR A 210 5.66 -9.35 -18.27
CA THR A 210 6.29 -10.49 -17.59
C THR A 210 6.59 -10.21 -16.12
N ARG A 211 7.07 -9.02 -15.77
CA ARG A 211 7.35 -8.63 -14.37
C ARG A 211 6.07 -8.44 -13.59
N ILE A 212 5.07 -7.78 -14.18
CA ILE A 212 3.73 -7.60 -13.59
C ILE A 212 3.08 -8.96 -13.31
N ARG A 213 3.14 -9.88 -14.28
CA ARG A 213 2.60 -11.24 -14.17
C ARG A 213 3.22 -12.03 -13.02
N ARG A 214 4.54 -11.89 -12.79
CA ARG A 214 5.24 -12.50 -11.65
C ARG A 214 4.83 -11.85 -10.33
N TYR A 215 4.78 -10.52 -10.30
CA TYR A 215 4.37 -9.77 -9.11
C TYR A 215 2.95 -10.12 -8.64
N LEU A 216 2.03 -10.33 -9.59
CA LEU A 216 0.64 -10.73 -9.35
C LEU A 216 0.47 -12.24 -9.15
N GLY A 217 1.51 -13.05 -9.32
CA GLY A 217 1.41 -14.51 -9.18
C GLY A 217 0.40 -15.14 -10.13
N LEU A 218 0.32 -14.68 -11.39
CA LEU A 218 -0.63 -15.22 -12.37
C LEU A 218 -0.28 -16.65 -12.83
N TYR A 219 1.00 -17.02 -12.73
CA TYR A 219 1.52 -18.38 -12.94
C TYR A 219 2.73 -18.59 -12.03
N PRO A 220 2.52 -18.74 -10.71
CA PRO A 220 3.62 -18.81 -9.77
C PRO A 220 4.35 -20.14 -9.98
N ARG A 221 5.68 -20.08 -10.10
CA ARG A 221 6.50 -21.29 -10.00
C ARG A 221 6.57 -21.74 -8.55
N HIS A 222 6.84 -23.02 -8.32
CA HIS A 222 7.00 -23.55 -6.96
C HIS A 222 8.06 -22.73 -6.20
N GLY A 223 7.70 -22.18 -5.04
CA GLY A 223 8.58 -21.35 -4.20
C GLY A 223 8.73 -19.89 -4.63
N GLU A 224 8.09 -19.45 -5.72
CA GLU A 224 8.12 -18.06 -6.15
C GLU A 224 7.22 -17.18 -5.26
N ARG A 225 7.80 -16.13 -4.69
CA ARG A 225 7.06 -15.14 -3.90
C ARG A 225 6.38 -14.14 -4.83
N TYR A 226 5.11 -13.86 -4.56
CA TYR A 226 4.33 -12.83 -5.24
C TYR A 226 3.57 -11.99 -4.21
N ASN A 227 2.98 -10.88 -4.66
CA ASN A 227 2.20 -10.03 -3.79
C ASN A 227 0.75 -10.55 -3.70
N HIS A 228 0.44 -11.21 -2.59
CA HIS A 228 -0.90 -11.78 -2.34
C HIS A 228 -2.00 -10.72 -2.28
N ASP A 229 -1.70 -9.51 -1.79
CA ASP A 229 -2.71 -8.46 -1.70
C ASP A 229 -3.06 -7.91 -3.09
N ALA A 230 -2.04 -7.62 -3.91
CA ALA A 230 -2.25 -7.20 -5.29
C ALA A 230 -2.97 -8.29 -6.11
N ARG A 231 -2.67 -9.56 -5.85
CA ARG A 231 -3.40 -10.68 -6.43
C ARG A 231 -4.87 -10.68 -6.01
N LYS A 232 -5.17 -10.51 -4.72
CA LYS A 232 -6.55 -10.41 -4.23
C LYS A 232 -7.28 -9.22 -4.84
N ALA A 233 -6.64 -8.07 -4.99
CA ALA A 233 -7.23 -6.92 -5.68
C ALA A 233 -7.60 -7.25 -7.13
N LEU A 234 -6.70 -7.92 -7.88
CA LEU A 234 -7.01 -8.38 -9.24
C LEU A 234 -8.18 -9.37 -9.27
N GLU A 235 -8.26 -10.29 -8.30
CA GLU A 235 -9.39 -11.22 -8.18
C GLU A 235 -10.70 -10.48 -7.89
N ARG A 236 -10.70 -9.49 -6.99
CA ARG A 236 -11.88 -8.67 -6.70
C ARG A 236 -12.34 -7.88 -7.93
N LEU A 237 -11.41 -7.22 -8.62
CA LEU A 237 -11.69 -6.52 -9.88
C LEU A 237 -12.31 -7.47 -10.90
N THR A 238 -11.74 -8.66 -11.05
CA THR A 238 -12.23 -9.68 -11.99
C THR A 238 -13.64 -10.15 -11.65
N ARG A 239 -13.96 -10.37 -10.36
CA ARG A 239 -15.35 -10.69 -9.94
C ARG A 239 -16.34 -9.59 -10.29
N GLY A 240 -15.90 -8.33 -10.28
CA GLY A 240 -16.74 -7.20 -10.68
C GLY A 240 -17.00 -7.11 -12.18
N LEU A 241 -16.26 -7.87 -13.00
CA LEU A 241 -16.30 -7.80 -14.46
C LEU A 241 -16.94 -9.04 -15.12
N ILE A 242 -16.84 -10.20 -14.49
CA ILE A 242 -17.29 -11.46 -15.08
C ILE A 242 -18.43 -12.08 -14.28
N THR A 243 -19.31 -12.80 -14.97
CA THR A 243 -20.29 -13.69 -14.34
C THR A 243 -19.70 -15.10 -14.22
N GLY A 244 -19.91 -15.76 -13.08
CA GLY A 244 -19.48 -17.15 -12.86
C GLY A 244 -18.06 -17.31 -12.31
N ALA A 245 -17.47 -18.49 -12.54
CA ALA A 245 -16.21 -18.89 -11.92
C ALA A 245 -15.00 -18.16 -12.54
N ILE A 246 -14.12 -17.63 -11.69
CA ILE A 246 -12.86 -17.01 -12.13
C ILE A 246 -11.89 -18.09 -12.59
N THR A 247 -11.29 -17.87 -13.76
CA THR A 247 -10.18 -18.67 -14.26
C THR A 247 -8.88 -17.86 -14.24
N ALA A 248 -7.73 -18.55 -14.29
CA ALA A 248 -6.44 -17.88 -14.43
C ALA A 248 -6.35 -17.03 -15.70
N LYS A 249 -7.03 -17.45 -16.77
CA LYS A 249 -7.09 -16.71 -18.03
C LYS A 249 -7.77 -15.34 -17.85
N HIS A 250 -8.91 -15.28 -17.16
CA HIS A 250 -9.61 -14.01 -16.89
C HIS A 250 -8.70 -13.00 -16.17
N LEU A 251 -7.96 -13.47 -15.16
CA LEU A 251 -7.05 -12.61 -14.40
C LEU A 251 -5.90 -12.08 -15.27
N VAL A 252 -5.38 -12.92 -16.16
CA VAL A 252 -4.32 -12.53 -17.10
C VAL A 252 -4.83 -11.50 -18.10
N ASP A 253 -6.01 -11.74 -18.67
CA ASP A 253 -6.62 -10.87 -19.66
C ASP A 253 -6.90 -9.48 -19.07
N ILE A 254 -7.49 -9.40 -17.87
CA ILE A 254 -7.74 -8.12 -17.19
C ILE A 254 -6.44 -7.40 -16.85
N ALA A 255 -5.45 -8.09 -16.27
CA ALA A 255 -4.16 -7.48 -15.98
C ALA A 255 -3.46 -6.98 -17.25
N LYS A 256 -3.64 -7.69 -18.37
CA LYS A 256 -3.07 -7.31 -19.68
C LYS A 256 -3.79 -6.09 -20.26
N THR A 257 -5.11 -6.01 -20.14
CA THR A 257 -5.89 -4.82 -20.55
C THR A 257 -5.42 -3.59 -19.79
N ILE A 258 -5.32 -3.66 -18.45
CA ILE A 258 -4.81 -2.56 -17.63
C ILE A 258 -3.41 -2.12 -18.10
N TRP A 259 -2.51 -3.09 -18.28
CA TRP A 259 -1.15 -2.81 -18.73
C TRP A 259 -1.09 -2.17 -20.12
N LEU A 260 -1.82 -2.71 -21.10
CA LEU A 260 -1.84 -2.16 -22.46
C LEU A 260 -2.39 -0.74 -22.48
N THR A 261 -3.49 -0.48 -21.76
CA THR A 261 -4.07 0.87 -21.65
C THR A 261 -3.09 1.82 -20.98
N TYR A 262 -2.45 1.41 -19.89
CA TYR A 262 -1.46 2.22 -19.19
C TYR A 262 -0.27 2.61 -20.09
N ILE A 263 0.29 1.64 -20.82
CA ILE A 263 1.41 1.89 -21.75
C ILE A 263 0.97 2.79 -22.91
N ARG A 264 -0.21 2.54 -23.50
CA ARG A 264 -0.76 3.35 -24.59
C ARG A 264 -0.90 4.82 -24.18
N GLU A 265 -1.50 5.10 -23.03
CA GLU A 265 -1.70 6.48 -22.58
C GLU A 265 -0.39 7.15 -22.16
N THR A 266 0.55 6.41 -21.57
CA THR A 266 1.89 6.93 -21.25
C THR A 266 2.65 7.36 -22.51
N GLN A 267 2.61 6.53 -23.57
CA GLN A 267 3.23 6.86 -24.85
C GLN A 267 2.54 8.04 -25.54
N ARG A 268 1.20 8.14 -25.44
CA ARG A 268 0.44 9.27 -25.98
C ARG A 268 0.86 10.58 -25.33
N LEU A 269 1.04 10.63 -24.01
CA LEU A 269 1.53 11.83 -23.32
C LEU A 269 2.96 12.20 -23.72
N ALA A 270 3.85 11.21 -23.89
CA ALA A 270 5.23 11.45 -24.33
C ALA A 270 5.33 11.95 -25.78
N GLY A 271 4.31 11.69 -26.61
CA GLY A 271 4.23 12.11 -28.01
C GLY A 271 3.60 13.48 -28.25
N ILE A 272 3.17 14.22 -27.21
CA ILE A 272 2.65 15.59 -27.36
C ILE A 272 3.85 16.57 -27.30
N PRO A 273 4.28 17.18 -28.43
CA PRO A 273 5.30 18.22 -28.38
C PRO A 273 4.78 19.45 -27.61
N ALA A 274 5.64 20.02 -26.77
CA ALA A 274 5.40 21.27 -26.05
C ALA A 274 5.34 22.48 -27.01
N GLN A 275 4.29 22.55 -27.82
CA GLN A 275 3.95 23.73 -28.61
C GLN A 275 2.44 23.91 -28.58
N GLN A 276 1.97 24.68 -27.60
CA GLN A 276 0.82 25.59 -27.69
C GLN A 276 0.64 26.33 -26.35
N GLN A 277 1.62 27.18 -26.04
CA GLN A 277 1.40 28.41 -25.29
C GLN A 277 2.26 29.47 -25.97
N GLY A 278 1.69 30.08 -27.01
CA GLY A 278 2.10 31.36 -27.57
C GLY A 278 1.04 32.38 -27.18
#